data_AF-A0A2P4T7Z7-F1
#
_entry.id   AF-A0A2P4T7Z7-F1
#
_cell.length_a   1.000
_cell.length_b   1.000
_cell.length_c   1.000
_cell.angle_alpha   90.00
_cell.angle_beta   90.00
_cell.angle_gamma   90.00
#
_symmetry.space_group_name_H-M   'P 1'
#
loop_
_entity.id
_entity.type
_entity.pdbx_description
1 polymer ?
#
loop_
_entity_poly.entity_id
_entity_poly.type
_entity_poly.pdbx_seq_one_letter_code
_entity_poly.pdbx_strand_id
1 'polypeptide(L)'
;MTVLFQQLSRPTFFARKFESTVNQEVLEILDTHLYGSYPPNTPALKAYWENVYDRVDGLSGLSDVTLTFYTGFSRLGLRKATSVGAPKEEKLCRFEPRGFPSSVHLYFYDDRFQGYLVMQEVQNSATGRAESLEVWMMPQGALKLAGHGGQANRLQNLEVGTEWDPKERLFRNFGGLMGPFDEPVAMQKWSRGPNLTATVVWIDPAYVIAASYDITVDAETEFTQYKPPLNRPLRPGTWTIRLLQFWEPLGENQFLVVPQTFNRRQPLRKDDSSWLHGGPPRNEYMEQSFQGLGGILNLPHPEEAEVAAARKAQLTGRALDEWADSAISTFWSVADVCVGSESSCSSLEICSKTSWSSLSPDPKSELGPVKPDGRLR
;
A
#
# COMPACT_ATOMS: atom_id res chain seq x y z
N MET A 1 33.69 -35.05 -28.19
CA MET A 1 32.56 -34.43 -27.49
C MET A 1 33.10 -33.91 -26.17
N THR A 2 33.52 -32.66 -26.15
CA THR A 2 34.31 -32.06 -25.07
C THR A 2 33.37 -31.65 -23.94
N VAL A 3 33.38 -32.39 -22.83
CA VAL A 3 32.68 -32.01 -21.60
C VAL A 3 33.49 -30.89 -20.96
N LEU A 4 32.93 -29.68 -20.96
CA LEU A 4 33.52 -28.55 -20.25
C LEU A 4 33.37 -28.82 -18.74
N PHE A 5 34.43 -29.33 -18.12
CA PHE A 5 34.56 -29.32 -16.65
C PHE A 5 34.60 -27.85 -16.22
N GLN A 6 33.47 -27.29 -15.78
CA GLN A 6 33.49 -26.04 -15.03
C GLN A 6 34.30 -26.31 -13.77
N GLN A 7 35.51 -25.75 -13.74
CA GLN A 7 36.35 -25.71 -12.57
C GLN A 7 35.56 -24.98 -11.47
N LEU A 8 35.06 -25.73 -10.48
CA LEU A 8 34.38 -25.18 -9.31
C LEU A 8 35.32 -24.17 -8.64
N SER A 9 35.02 -22.88 -8.80
CA SER A 9 35.78 -21.76 -8.26
C SER A 9 35.58 -21.70 -6.75
N ARG A 10 36.40 -22.46 -6.01
CA ARG A 10 36.43 -22.59 -4.53
C ARG A 10 35.15 -23.22 -3.94
N PRO A 11 35.26 -24.10 -2.93
CA PRO A 11 34.09 -24.63 -2.24
C PRO A 11 33.32 -23.52 -1.50
N THR A 12 32.02 -23.39 -1.78
CA THR A 12 31.08 -22.46 -1.15
C THR A 12 29.85 -23.22 -0.65
N PHE A 13 29.37 -22.89 0.55
CA PHE A 13 28.28 -23.61 1.21
C PHE A 13 27.11 -22.72 1.62
N PHE A 14 27.28 -21.40 1.52
CA PHE A 14 26.27 -20.40 1.87
C PHE A 14 26.35 -19.23 0.91
N ALA A 15 25.21 -18.57 0.69
CA ALA A 15 25.08 -17.35 -0.10
C ALA A 15 24.21 -16.33 0.64
N ARG A 16 24.34 -15.06 0.25
CA ARG A 16 23.53 -13.93 0.75
C ARG A 16 23.47 -12.83 -0.31
N LYS A 17 22.44 -11.98 -0.36
CA LYS A 17 21.25 -11.89 0.51
C LYS A 17 20.02 -12.49 -0.20
N PHE A 18 19.03 -12.93 0.58
CA PHE A 18 17.71 -13.33 0.09
C PHE A 18 16.65 -12.60 0.92
N GLU A 19 15.64 -12.03 0.28
CA GLU A 19 14.56 -11.28 0.91
C GLU A 19 13.24 -11.68 0.21
N SER A 20 12.33 -12.34 0.93
CA SER A 20 11.06 -12.84 0.35
C SER A 20 10.13 -11.72 -0.13
N THR A 21 10.24 -10.51 0.44
CA THR A 21 9.52 -9.32 -0.02
C THR A 21 10.07 -8.74 -1.33
N VAL A 22 11.26 -9.18 -1.77
CA VAL A 22 11.90 -8.78 -3.03
C VAL A 22 11.71 -9.86 -4.10
N ASN A 23 12.08 -11.11 -3.77
CA ASN A 23 11.88 -12.27 -4.64
C ASN A 23 11.93 -13.56 -3.80
N GLN A 24 10.79 -14.22 -3.64
CA GLN A 24 10.66 -15.52 -3.00
C GLN A 24 10.91 -16.68 -3.98
N GLU A 25 10.68 -16.50 -5.28
CA GLU A 25 10.88 -17.56 -6.28
C GLU A 25 12.29 -18.16 -6.22
N VAL A 26 13.33 -17.33 -6.08
CA VAL A 26 14.72 -17.80 -5.98
C VAL A 26 14.96 -18.65 -4.72
N LEU A 27 14.26 -18.36 -3.62
CA LEU A 27 14.33 -19.15 -2.39
C LEU A 27 13.66 -20.52 -2.59
N GLU A 28 12.52 -20.56 -3.27
CA GLU A 28 11.80 -21.80 -3.59
C GLU A 28 12.63 -22.70 -4.51
N ILE A 29 13.23 -22.14 -5.56
CA ILE A 29 14.13 -22.86 -6.48
C ILE A 29 15.30 -23.48 -5.70
N LEU A 30 15.94 -22.69 -4.82
CA LEU A 30 17.10 -23.15 -4.06
C LEU A 30 16.73 -24.25 -3.04
N ASP A 31 15.65 -24.07 -2.27
CA ASP A 31 15.21 -25.08 -1.29
C ASP A 31 14.81 -26.40 -1.98
N THR A 32 14.05 -26.30 -3.08
CA THR A 32 13.64 -27.46 -3.88
C THR A 32 14.85 -28.18 -4.48
N HIS A 33 15.85 -27.44 -4.94
CA HIS A 33 17.07 -28.03 -5.49
C HIS A 33 17.88 -28.81 -4.42
N LEU A 34 17.93 -28.30 -3.19
CA LEU A 34 18.70 -28.90 -2.10
C LEU A 34 17.97 -30.06 -1.41
N TYR A 35 16.64 -29.97 -1.24
CA TYR A 35 15.87 -30.86 -0.39
C TYR A 35 14.66 -31.52 -1.07
N GLY A 36 14.49 -31.34 -2.39
CA GLY A 36 13.38 -31.88 -3.17
C GLY A 36 12.09 -31.08 -3.01
N SER A 37 11.09 -31.34 -3.86
CA SER A 37 9.81 -30.63 -3.81
C SER A 37 8.96 -31.03 -2.60
N TYR A 38 8.14 -30.08 -2.12
CA TYR A 38 7.04 -30.40 -1.20
C TYR A 38 6.02 -31.35 -1.86
N PRO A 39 5.24 -32.11 -1.09
CA PRO A 39 4.17 -32.96 -1.62
C PRO A 39 3.17 -32.18 -2.50
N PRO A 40 2.55 -32.83 -3.50
CA PRO A 40 1.50 -32.20 -4.30
C PRO A 40 0.38 -31.63 -3.42
N ASN A 41 -0.16 -30.47 -3.80
CA ASN A 41 -1.21 -29.74 -3.08
C ASN A 41 -0.81 -29.18 -1.70
N THR A 42 0.48 -29.09 -1.39
CA THR A 42 0.93 -28.30 -0.23
C THR A 42 0.50 -26.84 -0.43
N PRO A 43 -0.30 -26.25 0.49
CA PRO A 43 -0.79 -24.88 0.35
C PRO A 43 0.35 -23.87 0.51
N ALA A 44 0.06 -22.61 0.17
CA ALA A 44 0.87 -21.45 0.53
C ALA A 44 2.34 -21.44 0.04
N LEU A 45 2.78 -22.36 -0.83
CA LEU A 45 4.16 -22.39 -1.33
C LEU A 45 4.58 -21.07 -2.01
N LYS A 46 3.64 -20.43 -2.72
CA LYS A 46 3.83 -19.14 -3.39
C LYS A 46 3.46 -17.91 -2.55
N ALA A 47 2.88 -18.13 -1.38
CA ALA A 47 2.46 -17.06 -0.48
C ALA A 47 3.59 -16.66 0.46
N TYR A 48 3.60 -15.42 0.93
CA TYR A 48 4.49 -14.95 1.98
C TYR A 48 3.75 -13.94 2.85
N TRP A 49 3.87 -14.09 4.17
CA TRP A 49 3.30 -13.18 5.16
C TRP A 49 4.41 -12.61 6.02
N GLU A 50 4.40 -11.30 6.22
CA GLU A 50 5.36 -10.60 7.08
C GLU A 50 4.61 -9.71 8.06
N ASN A 51 4.76 -9.98 9.35
CA ASN A 51 4.17 -9.13 10.39
C ASN A 51 4.90 -7.79 10.42
N VAL A 52 4.14 -6.70 10.32
CA VAL A 52 4.66 -5.32 10.42
C VAL A 52 4.15 -4.58 11.66
N TYR A 53 3.27 -5.21 12.43
CA TYR A 53 2.78 -4.72 13.71
C TYR A 53 2.12 -5.85 14.51
N ASP A 54 2.43 -5.91 15.79
CA ASP A 54 1.73 -6.74 16.77
C ASP A 54 1.35 -5.92 18.01
N ARG A 55 0.20 -6.24 18.61
CA ARG A 55 -0.33 -5.57 19.81
C ARG A 55 0.64 -5.60 20.99
N VAL A 56 1.56 -6.57 21.06
CA VAL A 56 2.57 -6.61 22.14
C VAL A 56 3.49 -5.38 22.13
N ASP A 57 3.69 -4.74 20.97
CA ASP A 57 4.50 -3.53 20.82
C ASP A 57 3.76 -2.26 21.26
N GLY A 58 2.45 -2.38 21.49
CA GLY A 58 1.54 -1.27 21.77
C GLY A 58 1.50 -0.23 20.65
N LEU A 59 0.81 0.89 20.90
CA LEU A 59 0.70 1.99 19.91
C LEU A 59 2.04 2.67 19.60
N SER A 60 3.09 2.42 20.39
CA SER A 60 4.45 2.88 20.10
C SER A 60 5.01 2.32 18.79
N GLY A 61 4.60 1.11 18.40
CA GLY A 61 5.00 0.47 17.15
C GLY A 61 4.34 1.08 15.91
N LEU A 62 3.38 2.00 16.08
CA LEU A 62 2.66 2.65 14.98
C LEU A 62 2.97 4.14 14.90
N SER A 63 2.97 4.65 13.66
CA SER A 63 2.87 6.08 13.38
C SER A 63 1.40 6.49 13.36
N ASP A 64 1.13 7.79 13.46
CA ASP A 64 -0.25 8.28 13.31
C ASP A 64 -0.83 7.96 11.92
N VAL A 65 0.02 7.90 10.90
CA VAL A 65 -0.37 7.50 9.53
C VAL A 65 -0.85 6.05 9.51
N THR A 66 0.00 5.10 9.95
CA THR A 66 -0.33 3.68 9.90
C THR A 66 -1.51 3.36 10.83
N LEU A 67 -1.60 4.01 11.99
CA LEU A 67 -2.77 3.90 12.87
C LEU A 67 -4.06 4.36 12.19
N THR A 68 -4.06 5.49 11.47
CA THR A 68 -5.23 5.94 10.69
C THR A 68 -5.61 4.95 9.60
N PHE A 69 -4.65 4.42 8.84
CA PHE A 69 -4.93 3.45 7.79
C PHE A 69 -5.47 2.13 8.35
N TYR A 70 -4.80 1.52 9.32
CA TYR A 70 -5.18 0.21 9.86
C TYR A 70 -6.52 0.23 10.60
N THR A 71 -6.83 1.33 11.29
CA THR A 71 -8.17 1.53 11.86
C THR A 71 -9.24 1.74 10.79
N GLY A 72 -8.94 2.50 9.73
CA GLY A 72 -9.83 2.65 8.57
C GLY A 72 -10.08 1.33 7.84
N PHE A 73 -9.04 0.55 7.58
CA PHE A 73 -9.10 -0.81 7.02
C PHE A 73 -10.01 -1.72 7.84
N SER A 74 -9.85 -1.72 9.16
CA SER A 74 -10.74 -2.46 10.06
C SER A 74 -12.20 -2.03 9.90
N ARG A 75 -12.50 -0.72 9.95
CA ARG A 75 -13.87 -0.21 9.78
C ARG A 75 -14.48 -0.60 8.43
N LEU A 76 -13.72 -0.50 7.34
CA LEU A 76 -14.15 -0.91 6.01
C LEU A 76 -14.46 -2.42 5.96
N GLY A 77 -13.60 -3.25 6.57
CA GLY A 77 -13.83 -4.69 6.71
C GLY A 77 -15.09 -5.03 7.49
N LEU A 78 -15.36 -4.37 8.62
CA LEU A 78 -16.58 -4.60 9.41
C LEU A 78 -17.85 -4.21 8.64
N ARG A 79 -17.80 -3.11 7.87
CA ARG A 79 -18.91 -2.73 6.96
C ARG A 79 -19.12 -3.80 5.90
N LYS A 80 -18.04 -4.35 5.32
CA LYS A 80 -18.12 -5.45 4.36
C LYS A 80 -18.73 -6.69 5.00
N ALA A 81 -18.26 -7.13 6.17
CA ALA A 81 -18.80 -8.29 6.88
C ALA A 81 -20.32 -8.19 7.11
N THR A 82 -20.81 -7.01 7.49
CA THR A 82 -22.25 -6.77 7.66
C THR A 82 -23.03 -6.92 6.34
N SER A 83 -22.42 -6.56 5.21
CA SER A 83 -23.05 -6.59 3.87
C SER A 83 -23.00 -7.94 3.16
N VAL A 84 -22.21 -8.90 3.64
CA VAL A 84 -21.99 -10.21 2.97
C VAL A 84 -23.15 -11.19 3.21
N GLY A 85 -23.90 -11.05 4.31
CA GLY A 85 -25.01 -11.94 4.64
C GLY A 85 -26.34 -11.60 3.96
N ALA A 86 -27.28 -12.55 3.96
CA ALA A 86 -28.66 -12.27 3.61
C ALA A 86 -29.26 -11.23 4.59
N PRO A 87 -30.29 -10.43 4.22
CA PRO A 87 -30.87 -9.41 5.10
C PRO A 87 -31.35 -9.93 6.47
N LYS A 88 -31.62 -11.24 6.58
CA LYS A 88 -32.01 -11.89 7.84
C LYS A 88 -30.84 -12.15 8.80
N GLU A 89 -29.61 -12.21 8.29
CA GLU A 89 -28.37 -12.49 9.03
C GLU A 89 -27.55 -11.21 9.30
N GLU A 90 -27.94 -10.07 8.75
CA GLU A 90 -27.26 -8.77 8.91
C GLU A 90 -26.98 -8.43 10.38
N LYS A 91 -27.92 -8.73 11.29
CA LYS A 91 -27.75 -8.51 12.73
C LYS A 91 -26.68 -9.40 13.35
N LEU A 92 -26.53 -10.64 12.87
CA LEU A 92 -25.55 -11.61 13.38
C LEU A 92 -24.14 -11.30 12.89
N CYS A 93 -24.02 -10.57 11.78
CA CYS A 93 -22.76 -10.13 11.17
C CYS A 93 -22.43 -8.66 11.45
N ARG A 94 -23.10 -8.05 12.44
CA ARG A 94 -22.80 -6.70 12.90
C ARG A 94 -21.81 -6.76 14.06
N PHE A 95 -20.68 -6.10 13.87
CA PHE A 95 -19.56 -6.12 14.80
C PHE A 95 -19.17 -4.72 15.23
N GLU A 96 -18.88 -4.54 16.51
CA GLU A 96 -18.32 -3.30 17.05
C GLU A 96 -16.83 -3.53 17.36
N PRO A 97 -15.92 -2.67 16.86
CA PRO A 97 -14.48 -2.84 17.09
C PRO A 97 -14.14 -2.67 18.56
N ARG A 98 -13.23 -3.51 19.07
CA ARG A 98 -12.68 -3.42 20.42
C ARG A 98 -11.23 -2.93 20.37
N GLY A 99 -11.05 -1.65 20.67
CA GLY A 99 -9.73 -1.02 20.68
C GLY A 99 -9.15 -0.85 19.28
N PHE A 100 -7.84 -1.05 19.15
CA PHE A 100 -7.08 -0.92 17.91
C PHE A 100 -6.83 -2.29 17.27
N PRO A 101 -6.36 -2.34 16.01
CA PRO A 101 -5.93 -3.59 15.38
C PRO A 101 -4.97 -4.37 16.29
N SER A 102 -5.08 -5.69 16.27
CA SER A 102 -4.25 -6.59 17.08
C SER A 102 -2.97 -7.01 16.37
N SER A 103 -3.00 -7.19 15.05
CA SER A 103 -1.81 -7.41 14.23
C SER A 103 -2.04 -6.96 12.80
N VAL A 104 -0.95 -6.66 12.09
CA VAL A 104 -0.98 -6.34 10.66
C VAL A 104 0.12 -7.09 9.94
N HIS A 105 -0.24 -7.76 8.84
CA HIS A 105 0.70 -8.45 7.97
C HIS A 105 0.71 -7.84 6.58
N LEU A 106 1.90 -7.75 5.96
CA LEU A 106 2.01 -7.69 4.51
C LEU A 106 1.70 -9.08 3.96
N TYR A 107 0.92 -9.14 2.88
CA TYR A 107 0.64 -10.37 2.16
C TYR A 107 1.18 -10.29 0.74
N PHE A 108 2.00 -11.26 0.37
CA PHE A 108 2.51 -11.44 -0.99
C PHE A 108 2.07 -12.80 -1.53
N TYR A 109 1.81 -12.84 -2.83
CA TYR A 109 1.53 -14.07 -3.55
C TYR A 109 2.21 -14.00 -4.91
N ASP A 110 3.04 -14.99 -5.24
CA ASP A 110 3.77 -15.07 -6.50
C ASP A 110 4.61 -13.80 -6.77
N ASP A 111 5.41 -13.41 -5.76
CA ASP A 111 6.28 -12.22 -5.76
C ASP A 111 5.56 -10.88 -6.02
N ARG A 112 4.26 -10.82 -5.76
CA ARG A 112 3.44 -9.60 -5.86
C ARG A 112 2.79 -9.27 -4.54
N PHE A 113 2.90 -8.00 -4.17
CA PHE A 113 2.19 -7.44 -3.02
C PHE A 113 0.67 -7.50 -3.26
N GLN A 114 -0.04 -8.20 -2.38
CA GLN A 114 -1.49 -8.38 -2.43
C GLN A 114 -2.24 -7.44 -1.48
N GLY A 115 -1.53 -6.77 -0.58
CA GLY A 115 -2.09 -5.83 0.38
C GLY A 115 -1.78 -6.15 1.84
N TYR A 116 -2.62 -5.62 2.73
CA TYR A 116 -2.49 -5.79 4.18
C TYR A 116 -3.56 -6.73 4.72
N LEU A 117 -3.18 -7.60 5.66
CA LEU A 117 -4.10 -8.36 6.48
C LEU A 117 -4.16 -7.70 7.85
N VAL A 118 -5.34 -7.22 8.23
CA VAL A 118 -5.55 -6.49 9.48
C VAL A 118 -6.42 -7.32 10.41
N MET A 119 -5.81 -7.82 11.49
CA MET A 119 -6.54 -8.52 12.54
C MET A 119 -7.15 -7.52 13.51
N GLN A 120 -8.44 -7.66 13.82
CA GLN A 120 -9.19 -6.79 14.72
C GLN A 120 -10.05 -7.61 15.67
N GLU A 121 -9.89 -7.35 16.97
CA GLU A 121 -10.80 -7.82 18.00
C GLU A 121 -12.12 -7.06 17.91
N VAL A 122 -13.24 -7.77 17.98
CA VAL A 122 -14.58 -7.18 17.87
C VAL A 122 -15.53 -7.77 18.90
N GLN A 123 -16.67 -7.10 19.08
CA GLN A 123 -17.82 -7.66 19.77
C GLN A 123 -18.97 -7.85 18.78
N ASN A 124 -19.50 -9.07 18.71
CA ASN A 124 -20.71 -9.33 17.97
C ASN A 124 -21.89 -8.63 18.64
N SER A 125 -22.60 -7.79 17.90
CA SER A 125 -23.69 -6.96 18.44
C SER A 125 -24.92 -7.78 18.85
N ALA A 126 -25.16 -8.94 18.21
CA ALA A 126 -26.31 -9.78 18.51
C ALA A 126 -26.06 -10.70 19.71
N THR A 127 -24.87 -11.28 19.83
CA THR A 127 -24.55 -12.26 20.88
C THR A 127 -23.77 -11.67 22.05
N GLY A 128 -23.18 -10.49 21.87
CA GLY A 128 -22.29 -9.85 22.86
C GLY A 128 -20.95 -10.54 23.02
N ARG A 129 -20.65 -11.58 22.24
CA ARG A 129 -19.40 -12.35 22.33
C ARG A 129 -18.24 -11.58 21.69
N ALA A 130 -17.05 -11.76 22.26
CA ALA A 130 -15.82 -11.28 21.64
C ALA A 130 -15.40 -12.26 20.53
N GLU A 131 -15.03 -11.73 19.38
CA GLU A 131 -14.57 -12.47 18.20
C GLU A 131 -13.35 -11.74 17.62
N SER A 132 -12.55 -12.43 16.80
CA SER A 132 -11.44 -11.82 16.07
C SER A 132 -11.68 -11.99 14.58
N LEU A 133 -11.62 -10.90 13.82
CA LEU A 133 -11.75 -10.91 12.37
C LEU A 133 -10.43 -10.49 11.74
N GLU A 134 -10.08 -11.11 10.63
CA GLU A 134 -8.99 -10.64 9.76
C GLU A 134 -9.58 -10.06 8.49
N VAL A 135 -9.12 -8.87 8.11
CA VAL A 135 -9.56 -8.14 6.93
C VAL A 135 -8.42 -8.13 5.91
N TRP A 136 -8.67 -8.65 4.71
CA TRP A 136 -7.73 -8.50 3.59
C TRP A 136 -8.05 -7.22 2.81
N MET A 137 -7.17 -6.22 2.96
CA MET A 137 -7.22 -4.97 2.23
C MET A 137 -6.24 -4.98 1.07
N MET A 138 -6.76 -4.89 -0.16
CA MET A 138 -5.96 -4.89 -1.39
C MET A 138 -5.88 -3.47 -2.00
N PRO A 139 -4.72 -3.04 -2.52
CA PRO A 139 -4.60 -1.78 -3.22
C PRO A 139 -5.35 -1.82 -4.55
N GLN A 140 -5.91 -0.68 -4.96
CA GLN A 140 -6.55 -0.46 -6.26
C GLN A 140 -5.55 0.26 -7.16
N GLY A 141 -5.32 -0.28 -8.36
CA GLY A 141 -4.39 0.32 -9.31
C GLY A 141 -4.88 1.70 -9.78
N ALA A 142 -4.00 2.70 -9.73
CA ALA A 142 -4.30 4.08 -10.14
C ALA A 142 -3.53 4.54 -11.39
N LEU A 143 -2.62 3.72 -11.93
CA LEU A 143 -1.82 4.06 -13.11
C LEU A 143 -2.68 4.11 -14.38
N LYS A 144 -2.61 5.24 -15.08
CA LYS A 144 -3.16 5.43 -16.42
C LYS A 144 -2.03 5.77 -17.38
N LEU A 145 -1.67 4.84 -18.26
CA LEU A 145 -0.73 5.11 -19.34
C LEU A 145 -1.49 5.73 -20.53
N ALA A 146 -0.94 6.77 -21.14
CA ALA A 146 -1.49 7.32 -22.35
C ALA A 146 -1.21 6.36 -23.52
N GLY A 147 -2.26 5.95 -24.24
CA GLY A 147 -2.12 5.18 -25.48
C GLY A 147 -1.69 6.09 -26.61
N HIS A 148 -0.47 5.93 -27.12
CA HIS A 148 0.03 6.75 -28.23
C HIS A 148 -0.22 6.06 -29.57
N GLY A 149 -0.88 6.80 -30.48
CA GLY A 149 -0.88 6.52 -31.91
C GLY A 149 0.47 6.92 -32.52
N GLY A 150 1.35 5.95 -32.74
CA GLY A 150 2.49 6.06 -33.65
C GLY A 150 3.89 6.25 -33.04
N GLN A 151 4.04 6.82 -31.85
CA GLN A 151 5.33 6.84 -31.12
C GLN A 151 5.35 5.79 -30.00
N ALA A 152 6.45 5.04 -29.90
CA ALA A 152 6.64 4.07 -28.84
C ALA A 152 6.84 4.80 -27.50
N ASN A 153 5.81 4.84 -26.67
CA ASN A 153 5.91 5.31 -25.28
C ASN A 153 6.93 4.43 -24.53
N ARG A 154 8.04 5.02 -24.09
CA ARG A 154 9.06 4.31 -23.30
C ARG A 154 8.63 4.08 -21.86
N LEU A 155 7.66 4.84 -21.35
CA LEU A 155 7.20 4.73 -19.97
C LEU A 155 6.48 3.39 -19.77
N GLN A 156 7.02 2.55 -18.89
CA GLN A 156 6.43 1.26 -18.51
C GLN A 156 5.65 1.36 -17.20
N ASN A 157 6.12 2.16 -16.24
CA ASN A 157 5.47 2.36 -14.96
C ASN A 157 5.75 3.77 -14.43
N LEU A 158 4.81 4.31 -13.66
CA LEU A 158 4.93 5.56 -12.94
C LEU A 158 4.32 5.33 -11.56
N GLU A 159 5.11 5.49 -10.50
CA GLU A 159 4.71 5.18 -9.14
C GLU A 159 5.13 6.30 -8.19
N VAL A 160 4.33 6.53 -7.15
CA VAL A 160 4.66 7.46 -6.07
C VAL A 160 4.65 6.70 -4.76
N GLY A 161 5.72 6.83 -4.00
CA GLY A 161 5.87 6.17 -2.72
C GLY A 161 6.86 6.87 -1.82
N THR A 162 7.18 6.22 -0.71
CA THR A 162 8.20 6.65 0.25
C THR A 162 9.16 5.49 0.49
N GLU A 163 10.33 5.78 1.07
CA GLU A 163 11.34 4.76 1.38
C GLU A 163 11.83 4.01 0.12
N TRP A 164 12.22 4.77 -0.90
CA TRP A 164 12.85 4.21 -2.10
C TRP A 164 14.16 3.51 -1.75
N ASP A 165 14.24 2.23 -2.11
CA ASP A 165 15.45 1.42 -2.04
C ASP A 165 16.16 1.45 -3.40
N PRO A 166 17.26 2.21 -3.57
CA PRO A 166 17.96 2.29 -4.85
C PRO A 166 18.66 1.00 -5.26
N LYS A 167 18.90 0.07 -4.31
CA LYS A 167 19.55 -1.21 -4.58
C LYS A 167 18.56 -2.20 -5.18
N GLU A 168 17.41 -2.38 -4.53
CA GLU A 168 16.36 -3.31 -5.00
C GLU A 168 15.39 -2.63 -5.99
N ARG A 169 15.47 -1.31 -6.14
CA ARG A 169 14.67 -0.48 -7.07
C ARG A 169 13.16 -0.60 -6.82
N LEU A 170 12.76 -0.50 -5.56
CA LEU A 170 11.37 -0.56 -5.09
C LEU A 170 11.13 0.37 -3.90
N PHE A 171 9.87 0.64 -3.58
CA PHE A 171 9.49 1.33 -2.35
C PHE A 171 9.29 0.33 -1.20
N ARG A 172 9.93 0.57 -0.05
CA ARG A 172 9.77 -0.28 1.15
C ARG A 172 8.46 -0.02 1.90
N ASN A 173 7.86 1.15 1.71
CA ASN A 173 6.45 1.36 2.03
C ASN A 173 5.58 0.76 0.91
N PHE A 174 5.43 -0.58 0.92
CA PHE A 174 4.75 -1.35 -0.14
C PHE A 174 3.32 -0.89 -0.44
N GLY A 175 2.60 -0.40 0.56
CA GLY A 175 1.25 0.13 0.38
C GLY A 175 1.19 1.61 -0.02
N GLY A 176 2.32 2.31 -0.09
CA GLY A 176 2.33 3.76 -0.30
C GLY A 176 1.49 4.52 0.73
N LEU A 177 1.47 4.04 1.98
CA LEU A 177 0.68 4.65 3.06
C LEU A 177 1.32 5.99 3.44
N MET A 178 0.68 7.09 3.09
CA MET A 178 1.24 8.44 3.28
C MET A 178 0.28 9.36 4.04
N GLY A 179 0.84 10.22 4.87
CA GLY A 179 0.17 11.31 5.55
C GLY A 179 0.76 12.69 5.22
N PRO A 180 0.24 13.76 5.84
CA PRO A 180 0.55 15.14 5.50
C PRO A 180 2.03 15.54 5.66
N PHE A 181 2.81 14.80 6.43
CA PHE A 181 4.22 15.12 6.70
C PHE A 181 5.23 14.24 5.96
N ASP A 182 4.75 13.28 5.16
CA ASP A 182 5.61 12.44 4.35
C ASP A 182 6.22 13.19 3.17
N GLU A 183 7.35 12.68 2.68
CA GLU A 183 8.06 13.24 1.52
C GLU A 183 7.95 12.26 0.34
N PRO A 184 6.93 12.42 -0.52
CA PRO A 184 6.71 11.49 -1.61
C PRO A 184 7.82 11.59 -2.66
N VAL A 185 8.18 10.43 -3.21
CA VAL A 185 9.13 10.27 -4.30
C VAL A 185 8.38 9.74 -5.50
N ALA A 186 8.57 10.35 -6.67
CA ALA A 186 8.09 9.78 -7.91
C ALA A 186 9.18 8.93 -8.56
N MET A 187 8.82 7.71 -8.94
CA MET A 187 9.64 6.81 -9.71
C MET A 187 9.00 6.54 -11.07
N GLN A 188 9.83 6.51 -12.12
CA GLN A 188 9.43 6.13 -13.46
C GLN A 188 10.28 4.95 -13.92
N LYS A 189 9.63 3.94 -14.48
CA LYS A 189 10.27 2.81 -15.15
C LYS A 189 10.18 2.99 -16.66
N TRP A 190 11.29 2.77 -17.35
CA TRP A 190 11.45 3.02 -18.77
C TRP A 190 11.91 1.75 -19.50
N SER A 191 11.40 1.55 -20.70
CA SER A 191 12.00 0.63 -21.67
C SER A 191 13.22 1.29 -22.34
N ARG A 192 14.08 0.49 -22.96
CA ARG A 192 15.18 1.01 -23.80
C ARG A 192 14.61 1.70 -25.05
N GLY A 193 15.25 2.77 -25.51
CA GLY A 193 14.82 3.51 -26.69
C GLY A 193 15.59 4.82 -26.88
N PRO A 194 15.19 5.72 -27.79
CA PRO A 194 15.88 7.00 -27.98
C PRO A 194 15.83 7.89 -26.73
N ASN A 195 16.81 8.78 -26.59
CA ASN A 195 16.82 9.78 -25.52
C ASN A 195 15.56 10.66 -25.60
N LEU A 196 14.98 10.98 -24.45
CA LEU A 196 13.85 11.90 -24.36
C LEU A 196 13.98 12.80 -23.13
N THR A 197 13.27 13.92 -23.15
CA THR A 197 13.04 14.77 -22.00
C THR A 197 11.56 14.70 -21.66
N ALA A 198 11.24 14.42 -20.40
CA ALA A 198 9.88 14.40 -19.89
C ALA A 198 9.70 15.45 -18.79
N THR A 199 8.55 16.10 -18.75
CA THR A 199 8.16 17.05 -17.71
C THR A 199 7.30 16.32 -16.69
N VAL A 200 7.70 16.37 -15.42
CA VAL A 200 6.93 15.83 -14.29
C VAL A 200 6.17 16.97 -13.63
N VAL A 201 4.86 16.81 -13.43
CA VAL A 201 4.01 17.79 -12.75
C VAL A 201 3.29 17.14 -11.58
N TRP A 202 3.39 17.75 -10.40
CA TRP A 202 2.70 17.36 -9.18
C TRP A 202 1.51 18.28 -8.95
N ILE A 203 0.32 17.70 -8.82
CA ILE A 203 -0.94 18.42 -8.68
C ILE A 203 -1.61 17.94 -7.39
N ASP A 204 -1.95 18.89 -6.52
CA ASP A 204 -2.59 18.61 -5.25
C ASP A 204 -4.12 18.39 -5.40
N PRO A 205 -4.82 17.97 -4.33
CA PRO A 205 -6.26 17.67 -4.38
C PRO A 205 -7.18 18.88 -4.68
N ALA A 206 -6.68 20.10 -4.61
CA ALA A 206 -7.40 21.32 -4.99
C ALA A 206 -6.90 21.91 -6.31
N TYR A 207 -6.18 21.12 -7.10
CA TYR A 207 -5.62 21.49 -8.41
C TYR A 207 -4.50 22.54 -8.34
N VAL A 208 -3.87 22.71 -7.18
CA VAL A 208 -2.64 23.52 -7.05
C VAL A 208 -1.47 22.73 -7.62
N ILE A 209 -0.73 23.34 -8.55
CA ILE A 209 0.49 22.75 -9.10
C ILE A 209 1.62 22.94 -8.08
N ALA A 210 1.96 21.86 -7.39
CA ALA A 210 2.90 21.87 -6.27
C ALA A 210 4.36 21.89 -6.73
N ALA A 211 4.68 21.22 -7.84
CA ALA A 211 6.01 21.19 -8.44
C ALA A 211 5.93 20.88 -9.93
N SER A 212 6.85 21.43 -10.72
CA SER A 212 7.09 21.06 -12.12
C SER A 212 8.58 21.06 -12.41
N TYR A 213 9.08 20.00 -13.05
CA TYR A 213 10.48 19.87 -13.44
C TYR A 213 10.67 18.92 -14.61
N ASP A 214 11.73 19.13 -15.38
CA ASP A 214 12.10 18.25 -16.48
C ASP A 214 13.12 17.19 -16.04
N ILE A 215 12.99 15.99 -16.60
CA ILE A 215 13.94 14.89 -16.44
C ILE A 215 14.44 14.44 -17.82
N THR A 216 15.74 14.20 -17.91
CA THR A 216 16.38 13.62 -19.10
C THR A 216 16.48 12.11 -18.95
N VAL A 217 16.02 11.37 -19.95
CA VAL A 217 16.02 9.90 -19.96
C VAL A 217 16.88 9.42 -21.11
N ASP A 218 18.07 8.91 -20.78
CA ASP A 218 19.00 8.32 -21.75
C ASP A 218 18.49 6.98 -22.29
N ALA A 219 19.14 6.49 -23.34
CA ALA A 219 18.67 5.34 -24.10
C ALA A 219 18.60 4.02 -23.32
N GLU A 220 19.53 3.85 -22.38
CA GLU A 220 19.66 2.66 -21.54
C GLU A 220 19.10 2.88 -20.12
N THR A 221 18.56 4.05 -19.82
CA THR A 221 17.98 4.34 -18.51
C THR A 221 16.73 3.48 -18.29
N GLU A 222 16.74 2.68 -17.23
CA GLU A 222 15.61 1.84 -16.82
C GLU A 222 14.74 2.49 -15.74
N PHE A 223 15.35 3.27 -14.84
CA PHE A 223 14.66 3.90 -13.73
C PHE A 223 15.12 5.35 -13.54
N THR A 224 14.17 6.25 -13.34
CA THR A 224 14.42 7.61 -12.83
C THR A 224 13.59 7.81 -11.57
N GLN A 225 14.10 8.60 -10.63
CA GLN A 225 13.36 8.98 -9.44
C GLN A 225 13.74 10.38 -8.97
N TYR A 226 12.77 11.09 -8.40
CA TYR A 226 13.03 12.39 -7.78
C TYR A 226 12.06 12.67 -6.63
N LYS A 227 12.60 13.28 -5.57
CA LYS A 227 11.88 13.74 -4.39
C LYS A 227 11.78 15.27 -4.43
N PRO A 228 10.64 15.87 -4.85
CA PRO A 228 10.51 17.31 -4.85
C PRO A 228 10.53 17.87 -3.41
N PRO A 229 11.15 19.03 -3.17
CA PRO A 229 11.21 19.65 -1.85
C PRO A 229 9.90 20.40 -1.54
N LEU A 230 8.80 19.66 -1.38
CA LEU A 230 7.48 20.21 -1.11
C LEU A 230 7.37 20.71 0.33
N ASN A 231 6.88 21.95 0.50
CA ASN A 231 6.49 22.48 1.80
C ASN A 231 5.35 21.65 2.41
N ARG A 232 5.36 21.55 3.74
CA ARG A 232 4.44 20.71 4.52
C ARG A 232 3.55 21.56 5.44
N PRO A 233 2.40 21.03 5.89
CA PRO A 233 1.83 19.73 5.53
C PRO A 233 1.32 19.67 4.10
N LEU A 234 1.41 18.49 3.47
CA LEU A 234 0.73 18.18 2.23
C LEU A 234 -0.78 18.17 2.48
N ARG A 235 -1.56 18.82 1.60
CA ARG A 235 -3.02 18.81 1.68
C ARG A 235 -3.55 17.37 1.56
N PRO A 236 -4.36 16.88 2.51
CA PRO A 236 -4.93 15.54 2.41
C PRO A 236 -5.88 15.39 1.23
N GLY A 237 -5.87 14.22 0.60
CA GLY A 237 -6.71 13.85 -0.53
C GLY A 237 -5.94 13.16 -1.65
N THR A 238 -6.59 13.08 -2.81
CA THR A 238 -6.04 12.48 -4.02
C THR A 238 -5.10 13.45 -4.73
N TRP A 239 -3.81 13.16 -4.64
CA TRP A 239 -2.79 13.83 -5.43
C TRP A 239 -2.67 13.18 -6.80
N THR A 240 -2.30 13.98 -7.81
CA THR A 240 -2.08 13.50 -9.18
C THR A 240 -0.66 13.86 -9.62
N ILE A 241 0.04 12.90 -10.19
CA ILE A 241 1.30 13.12 -10.88
C ILE A 241 1.11 12.88 -12.38
N ARG A 242 1.52 13.85 -13.19
CA ARG A 242 1.48 13.74 -14.66
C ARG A 242 2.90 13.76 -15.19
N LEU A 243 3.16 12.86 -16.14
CA LEU A 243 4.37 12.85 -16.93
C LEU A 243 4.01 13.26 -18.36
N LEU A 244 4.69 14.25 -18.89
CA LEU A 244 4.41 14.86 -20.19
C LEU A 244 5.66 14.85 -21.06
N GLN A 245 5.49 14.81 -22.38
CA GLN A 245 6.54 15.05 -23.34
C GLN A 245 6.03 16.08 -24.34
N PHE A 246 6.72 17.23 -24.45
CA PHE A 246 6.26 18.35 -25.27
C PHE A 246 4.81 18.77 -24.97
N TRP A 247 4.42 18.75 -23.68
CA TRP A 247 3.06 19.01 -23.18
C TRP A 247 1.99 17.96 -23.54
N GLU A 248 2.36 16.88 -24.23
CA GLU A 248 1.50 15.73 -24.47
C GLU A 248 1.62 14.71 -23.32
N PRO A 249 0.52 14.16 -22.78
CA PRO A 249 0.58 13.16 -21.71
C PRO A 249 1.30 11.86 -22.12
N LEU A 250 2.25 11.42 -21.30
CA LEU A 250 2.87 10.08 -21.35
C LEU A 250 2.21 9.12 -20.37
N GLY A 251 1.88 9.60 -19.17
CA GLY A 251 1.26 8.81 -18.12
C GLY A 251 0.81 9.68 -16.96
N GLU A 252 -0.14 9.15 -16.21
CA GLU A 252 -0.68 9.76 -15.00
C GLU A 252 -0.77 8.69 -13.92
N ASN A 253 -0.44 9.05 -12.68
CA ASN A 253 -0.76 8.24 -11.52
C ASN A 253 -1.35 9.12 -10.43
N GLN A 254 -2.09 8.50 -9.51
CA GLN A 254 -2.68 9.16 -8.35
C GLN A 254 -2.24 8.46 -7.08
N PHE A 255 -2.10 9.22 -6.00
CA PHE A 255 -1.77 8.68 -4.68
C PHE A 255 -2.55 9.42 -3.60
N LEU A 256 -2.71 8.76 -2.45
CA LEU A 256 -3.45 9.30 -1.31
C LEU A 256 -2.49 9.89 -0.27
N VAL A 257 -2.71 11.15 0.07
CA VAL A 257 -2.28 11.69 1.37
C VAL A 257 -3.48 11.59 2.32
N VAL A 258 -3.42 10.69 3.29
CA VAL A 258 -4.58 10.40 4.14
C VAL A 258 -4.89 11.57 5.08
N PRO A 259 -6.17 11.93 5.28
CA PRO A 259 -6.54 12.81 6.39
C PRO A 259 -6.36 12.03 7.71
N GLN A 260 -5.27 12.33 8.42
CA GLN A 260 -4.95 11.67 9.68
C GLN A 260 -6.05 11.89 10.72
N THR A 261 -6.55 10.78 11.29
CA THR A 261 -7.55 10.75 12.38
C THR A 261 -6.90 10.75 13.77
N PHE A 262 -5.58 10.55 13.84
CA PHE A 262 -4.79 10.55 15.06
C PHE A 262 -3.66 11.59 15.00
N ASN A 263 -3.32 12.15 16.16
CA ASN A 263 -2.14 12.96 16.38
C ASN A 263 -1.53 12.55 17.72
N ARG A 264 -0.25 12.16 17.72
CA ARG A 264 0.45 11.61 18.89
C ARG A 264 -0.30 10.41 19.50
N ARG A 265 -0.84 9.55 18.63
CA ARG A 265 -1.64 8.35 18.93
C ARG A 265 -2.91 8.64 19.74
N GLN A 266 -3.41 9.87 19.70
CA GLN A 266 -4.70 10.25 20.28
C GLN A 266 -5.65 10.72 19.17
N PRO A 267 -6.98 10.52 19.31
CA PRO A 267 -7.94 11.06 18.36
C PRO A 267 -7.74 12.55 18.14
N LEU A 268 -7.75 12.96 16.87
CA LEU A 268 -7.47 14.34 16.47
C LEU A 268 -8.47 15.31 17.12
N ARG A 269 -7.94 16.34 17.79
CA ARG A 269 -8.73 17.40 18.42
C ARG A 269 -8.92 18.56 17.45
N LYS A 270 -9.94 19.38 17.72
CA LYS A 270 -10.32 20.54 16.88
C LYS A 270 -9.19 21.58 16.75
N ASP A 271 -8.40 21.76 17.80
CA ASP A 271 -7.27 22.71 17.78
C ASP A 271 -6.13 22.24 16.86
N ASP A 272 -6.05 20.94 16.58
CA ASP A 272 -5.00 20.34 15.75
C ASP A 272 -5.41 20.13 14.29
N SER A 273 -6.70 20.06 13.97
CA SER A 273 -7.15 19.68 12.62
C SER A 273 -6.82 20.75 11.57
N SER A 274 -7.00 22.03 11.92
CA SER A 274 -6.83 23.11 10.96
C SER A 274 -5.41 23.24 10.41
N TRP A 275 -4.38 22.96 11.21
CA TRP A 275 -3.00 23.06 10.74
C TRP A 275 -2.56 21.76 10.05
N LEU A 276 -2.99 20.60 10.54
CA LEU A 276 -2.61 19.29 10.00
C LEU A 276 -3.17 19.02 8.59
N HIS A 277 -4.40 19.50 8.33
CA HIS A 277 -5.13 19.22 7.08
C HIS A 277 -5.23 20.42 6.13
N GLY A 278 -4.69 21.58 6.51
CA GLY A 278 -4.84 22.83 5.75
C GLY A 278 -4.01 22.93 4.46
N GLY A 279 -3.00 22.09 4.30
CA GLY A 279 -1.95 22.28 3.29
C GLY A 279 -0.87 23.27 3.77
N PRO A 280 0.12 23.59 2.92
CA PRO A 280 1.18 24.52 3.28
C PRO A 280 0.63 25.95 3.39
N PRO A 281 1.27 26.82 4.18
CA PRO A 281 0.90 28.22 4.26
C PRO A 281 0.80 28.86 2.87
N ARG A 282 -0.26 29.63 2.62
CA ARG A 282 -0.54 30.32 1.34
C ARG A 282 -0.67 29.40 0.11
N ASN A 283 -0.85 28.09 0.30
CA ASN A 283 -0.87 27.09 -0.78
C ASN A 283 0.45 27.05 -1.59
N GLU A 284 1.57 27.47 -0.97
CA GLU A 284 2.88 27.52 -1.60
C GLU A 284 3.68 26.27 -1.25
N TYR A 285 3.72 25.29 -2.16
CA TYR A 285 4.52 24.07 -2.00
C TYR A 285 6.00 24.27 -2.33
N MET A 286 6.34 25.28 -3.13
CA MET A 286 7.70 25.66 -3.51
C MET A 286 7.83 27.18 -3.58
N GLU A 287 9.05 27.72 -3.52
CA GLU A 287 9.30 29.15 -3.71
C GLU A 287 8.92 29.61 -5.13
N GLN A 288 9.08 28.73 -6.12
CA GLN A 288 8.66 28.98 -7.50
C GLN A 288 7.16 28.72 -7.67
N SER A 289 6.45 29.68 -8.25
CA SER A 289 5.03 29.51 -8.62
C SER A 289 4.88 28.86 -9.99
N PHE A 290 3.94 27.93 -10.10
CA PHE A 290 3.60 27.21 -11.33
C PHE A 290 2.18 27.48 -11.83
N GLN A 291 1.48 28.48 -11.28
CA GLN A 291 0.08 28.77 -11.61
C GLN A 291 -0.19 28.98 -13.12
N GLY A 292 0.78 29.52 -13.85
CA GLY A 292 0.69 29.72 -15.31
C GLY A 292 0.53 28.42 -16.12
N LEU A 293 0.86 27.26 -15.55
CA LEU A 293 0.70 25.96 -16.20
C LEU A 293 -0.74 25.42 -16.14
N GLY A 294 -1.60 25.97 -15.28
CA GLY A 294 -2.97 25.45 -15.07
C GLY A 294 -3.79 25.41 -16.36
N GLY A 295 -3.71 26.48 -17.17
CA GLY A 295 -4.39 26.54 -18.47
C GLY A 295 -3.83 25.57 -19.52
N ILE A 296 -2.51 25.34 -19.51
CA ILE A 296 -1.85 24.40 -20.42
C ILE A 296 -2.26 22.96 -20.10
N LEU A 297 -2.41 22.66 -18.82
CA LEU A 297 -2.75 21.31 -18.32
C LEU A 297 -4.25 21.03 -18.26
N ASN A 298 -5.09 21.98 -18.72
CA ASN A 298 -6.54 21.92 -18.65
C ASN A 298 -7.05 21.56 -17.24
N LEU A 299 -6.47 22.16 -16.20
CA LEU A 299 -6.89 21.92 -14.83
C LEU A 299 -8.20 22.67 -14.51
N PRO A 300 -9.08 22.10 -13.67
CA PRO A 300 -10.24 22.82 -13.15
C PRO A 300 -9.84 24.08 -12.38
N HIS A 301 -10.77 25.02 -12.25
CA HIS A 301 -10.56 26.21 -11.42
C HIS A 301 -10.43 25.80 -9.93
N PRO A 302 -9.38 26.26 -9.23
CA PRO A 302 -9.08 25.79 -7.88
C PRO A 302 -10.04 26.33 -6.81
N GLU A 303 -10.71 27.46 -7.02
CA GLU A 303 -11.47 28.18 -5.98
C GLU A 303 -12.49 27.30 -5.22
N GLU A 304 -13.34 26.56 -5.94
CA GLU A 304 -14.34 25.68 -5.31
C GLU A 304 -13.69 24.53 -4.53
N ALA A 305 -12.60 23.97 -5.09
CA ALA A 305 -11.88 22.87 -4.49
C ALA A 305 -11.11 23.31 -3.24
N GLU A 306 -10.54 24.52 -3.24
CA GLU A 306 -9.86 25.12 -2.08
C GLU A 306 -10.84 25.41 -0.94
N VAL A 307 -12.03 25.95 -1.24
CA VAL A 307 -13.09 26.17 -0.24
C VAL A 307 -13.55 24.84 0.36
N ALA A 308 -13.74 23.82 -0.48
CA ALA A 308 -14.10 22.48 -0.02
C ALA A 308 -13.00 21.85 0.86
N ALA A 309 -11.73 22.02 0.48
CA ALA A 309 -10.58 21.55 1.25
C ALA A 309 -10.49 22.25 2.61
N ALA A 310 -10.66 23.58 2.66
CA ALA A 310 -10.67 24.34 3.90
C ALA A 310 -11.78 23.90 4.85
N ARG A 311 -12.97 23.56 4.34
CA ARG A 311 -14.06 22.98 5.14
C ARG A 311 -13.71 21.59 5.67
N LYS A 312 -13.12 20.73 4.83
CA LYS A 312 -12.69 19.38 5.23
C LYS A 312 -11.59 19.40 6.30
N ALA A 313 -10.69 20.37 6.24
CA ALA A 313 -9.60 20.54 7.21
C ALA A 313 -10.10 20.82 8.65
N GLN A 314 -11.36 21.22 8.81
CA GLN A 314 -11.96 21.45 10.13
C GLN A 314 -12.68 20.22 10.71
N LEU A 315 -12.72 19.10 9.97
CA LEU A 315 -13.43 17.89 10.41
C LEU A 315 -12.68 17.20 11.56
N THR A 316 -13.44 16.66 12.51
CA THR A 316 -12.92 15.87 13.65
C THR A 316 -13.90 14.75 14.00
N GLY A 317 -13.44 13.77 14.77
CA GLY A 317 -14.27 12.65 15.23
C GLY A 317 -14.88 11.87 14.07
N ARG A 318 -16.14 11.45 14.21
CA ARG A 318 -16.82 10.61 13.22
C ARG A 318 -16.84 11.19 11.79
N ALA A 319 -16.99 12.50 11.64
CA ALA A 319 -17.00 13.11 10.31
C ALA A 319 -15.61 13.05 9.63
N LEU A 320 -14.54 13.10 10.42
CA LEU A 320 -13.18 12.89 9.93
C LEU A 320 -12.92 11.42 9.61
N ASP A 321 -13.40 10.49 10.44
CA ASP A 321 -13.33 9.05 10.15
C ASP A 321 -14.06 8.71 8.85
N GLU A 322 -15.24 9.29 8.60
CA GLU A 322 -15.99 9.08 7.36
C GLU A 322 -15.27 9.64 6.14
N TRP A 323 -14.60 10.80 6.26
CA TRP A 323 -13.75 11.33 5.20
C TRP A 323 -12.53 10.43 4.95
N ALA A 324 -11.84 9.98 5.99
CA ALA A 324 -10.70 9.07 5.89
C ALA A 324 -11.10 7.75 5.23
N ASP A 325 -12.19 7.11 5.69
CA ASP A 325 -12.69 5.86 5.13
C ASP A 325 -13.06 6.02 3.64
N SER A 326 -13.70 7.14 3.26
CA SER A 326 -14.02 7.44 1.87
C SER A 326 -12.78 7.64 1.00
N ALA A 327 -11.79 8.38 1.50
CA ALA A 327 -10.53 8.61 0.80
C ALA A 327 -9.74 7.31 0.62
N ILE A 328 -9.64 6.49 1.67
CA ILE A 328 -9.01 5.17 1.64
C ILE A 328 -9.71 4.27 0.62
N SER A 329 -11.04 4.22 0.62
CA SER A 329 -11.83 3.38 -0.29
C SER A 329 -11.68 3.69 -1.78
N THR A 330 -11.07 4.84 -2.12
CA THR A 330 -10.74 5.20 -3.51
C THR A 330 -9.48 4.49 -4.03
N PHE A 331 -8.60 4.07 -3.11
CA PHE A 331 -7.31 3.43 -3.42
C PHE A 331 -7.19 2.02 -2.85
N TRP A 332 -8.15 1.58 -2.07
CA TRP A 332 -8.13 0.30 -1.37
C TRP A 332 -9.52 -0.33 -1.38
N SER A 333 -9.57 -1.65 -1.54
CA SER A 333 -10.80 -2.43 -1.37
C SER A 333 -10.62 -3.53 -0.35
N VAL A 334 -11.70 -3.85 0.36
CA VAL A 334 -11.81 -5.08 1.12
C VAL A 334 -11.98 -6.22 0.13
N ALA A 335 -10.94 -7.04 -0.03
CA ALA A 335 -10.98 -8.24 -0.86
C ALA A 335 -11.88 -9.29 -0.20
N ASP A 336 -11.61 -9.56 1.09
CA ASP A 336 -12.36 -10.53 1.87
C ASP A 336 -12.21 -10.29 3.39
N VAL A 337 -13.04 -10.96 4.17
CA VAL A 337 -13.03 -10.93 5.64
C VAL A 337 -13.27 -12.34 6.17
N CYS A 338 -12.43 -12.79 7.10
CA CYS A 338 -12.60 -14.08 7.77
C CYS A 338 -12.71 -13.90 9.28
N VAL A 339 -13.21 -14.93 9.96
CA VAL A 339 -13.29 -14.98 11.42
C VAL A 339 -12.31 -16.02 11.98
N GLY A 340 -11.61 -15.67 13.05
CA GLY A 340 -10.55 -16.51 13.62
C GLY A 340 -11.04 -17.83 14.23
N SER A 341 -12.32 -17.91 14.60
CA SER A 341 -12.94 -19.09 15.21
C SER A 341 -14.42 -19.20 14.82
N GLU A 342 -15.14 -20.19 15.34
CA GLU A 342 -16.59 -20.30 15.13
C GLU A 342 -17.32 -19.02 15.55
N SER A 343 -18.22 -18.54 14.68
CA SER A 343 -19.01 -17.30 14.85
C SER A 343 -20.49 -17.56 14.63
N SER A 344 -21.34 -16.71 15.23
CA SER A 344 -22.76 -16.67 14.87
C SER A 344 -23.03 -16.05 13.50
N CYS A 345 -22.05 -15.38 12.90
CA CYS A 345 -22.12 -14.93 11.51
C CYS A 345 -21.65 -16.06 10.58
N SER A 346 -22.60 -16.86 10.08
CA SER A 346 -22.33 -18.02 9.20
C SER A 346 -21.83 -17.65 7.81
N SER A 347 -21.93 -16.39 7.41
CA SER A 347 -21.49 -15.91 6.10
C SER A 347 -19.98 -15.65 6.01
N LEU A 348 -19.28 -15.58 7.14
CA LEU A 348 -17.83 -15.42 7.19
C LEU A 348 -17.14 -16.79 7.24
N GLU A 349 -16.11 -16.97 6.41
CA GLU A 349 -15.27 -18.15 6.45
C GLU A 349 -14.32 -18.12 7.67
N ILE A 350 -13.94 -19.31 8.16
CA ILE A 350 -12.92 -19.43 9.20
C ILE A 350 -11.56 -19.14 8.59
N CYS A 351 -10.79 -18.23 9.19
CA CYS A 351 -9.51 -17.77 8.68
C CYS A 351 -8.54 -18.90 8.31
N SER A 352 -8.41 -19.93 9.15
CA SER A 352 -7.52 -21.08 8.90
C SER A 352 -7.94 -21.98 7.72
N LYS A 353 -9.12 -21.78 7.15
CA LYS A 353 -9.59 -22.49 5.94
C LYS A 353 -9.40 -21.68 4.66
N THR A 354 -9.09 -20.39 4.78
CA THR A 354 -8.85 -19.51 3.63
C THR A 354 -7.48 -19.79 3.03
N SER A 355 -7.20 -19.23 1.86
CA SER A 355 -5.89 -19.31 1.20
C SER A 355 -4.99 -18.09 1.44
N TRP A 356 -5.51 -17.05 2.09
CA TRP A 356 -4.87 -15.73 2.17
C TRP A 356 -4.60 -15.27 3.60
N SER A 357 -5.31 -15.81 4.59
CA SER A 357 -5.19 -15.38 5.99
C SER A 357 -3.80 -15.67 6.54
N SER A 358 -3.34 -14.85 7.48
CA SER A 358 -2.13 -15.16 8.27
C SER A 358 -2.30 -16.38 9.17
N LEU A 359 -3.54 -16.84 9.38
CA LEU A 359 -3.88 -18.05 10.14
C LEU A 359 -4.05 -19.30 9.26
N SER A 360 -3.91 -19.15 7.94
CA SER A 360 -3.91 -20.29 7.01
C SER A 360 -2.65 -21.13 7.17
N PRO A 361 -2.70 -22.44 6.88
CA PRO A 361 -1.51 -23.30 6.98
C PRO A 361 -0.37 -22.81 6.07
N ASP A 362 0.84 -22.74 6.62
CA ASP A 362 2.05 -22.37 5.89
C ASP A 362 3.19 -23.39 6.11
N PRO A 363 3.07 -24.61 5.57
CA PRO A 363 3.97 -25.72 5.90
C PRO A 363 5.45 -25.46 5.59
N LYS A 364 5.77 -24.49 4.72
CA LYS A 364 7.17 -24.14 4.39
C LYS A 364 7.87 -23.35 5.49
N SER A 365 7.12 -22.71 6.39
CA SER A 365 7.65 -21.91 7.50
C SER A 365 7.36 -22.51 8.88
N GLU A 366 6.46 -23.49 8.94
CA GLU A 366 6.14 -24.22 10.17
C GLU A 366 7.26 -25.16 10.64
N LEU A 367 7.50 -25.18 11.95
CA LEU A 367 8.48 -26.06 12.58
C LEU A 367 7.76 -27.18 13.35
N GLY A 368 7.85 -28.41 12.83
CA GLY A 368 7.28 -29.61 13.43
C GLY A 368 8.25 -30.38 14.34
N PRO A 369 7.88 -31.60 14.75
CA PRO A 369 8.77 -32.51 15.47
C PRO A 369 9.92 -33.01 14.59
N VAL A 370 11.03 -33.40 15.23
CA VAL A 370 12.22 -33.93 14.54
C VAL A 370 11.93 -35.31 13.93
N LYS A 371 12.30 -35.49 12.65
CA LYS A 371 12.17 -36.74 11.91
C LYS A 371 13.23 -37.78 12.34
N PRO A 372 13.08 -39.07 11.97
CA PRO A 372 14.07 -40.12 12.31
C PRO A 372 15.50 -39.87 11.81
N ASP A 373 15.67 -39.07 10.75
CA ASP A 373 16.97 -38.67 10.20
C ASP A 373 17.60 -37.45 10.90
N GLY A 374 16.95 -36.95 11.96
CA GLY A 374 17.40 -35.78 12.72
C GLY A 374 17.10 -34.43 12.06
N ARG A 375 16.24 -34.38 11.04
CA ARG A 375 15.92 -33.16 10.28
C ARG A 375 14.49 -32.67 10.52
N LEU A 376 14.24 -31.42 10.15
CA LEU A 376 12.90 -30.81 10.08
C LEU A 376 12.42 -30.68 8.62
N ARG A 377 13.32 -30.29 7.71
CA ARG A 377 13.04 -30.15 6.27
C ARG A 377 13.02 -31.47 5.53
#